data_AF-A0A453KPI2-F1
#
_entry.id   AF-A0A453KPI2-F1
#
_cell.length_a   1.000
_cell.length_b   1.000
_cell.length_c   1.000
_cell.angle_alpha   90.00
_cell.angle_beta   90.00
_cell.angle_gamma   90.00
#
_symmetry.space_group_name_H-M   'P 1'
#
loop_
_entity.id
_entity.type
_entity.pdbx_description
1 polymer ?
#
loop_
_entity_poly.entity_id
_entity_poly.type
_entity_poly.pdbx_seq_one_letter_code
_entity_poly.pdbx_strand_id
1 'polypeptide(L)'
;MAGEEQTVLVRCADLAKFAVPASVARRAGSVAAALEAGQSVVELPRGVSGKGLATAVAYYQARAEAEARGADGGEFDGEFVRGLTHDAAIDLIYAAHHLGDEALFNLFAGYRAN
;
A
#
# COMPACT_ATOMS: atom_id res chain seq x y z
N MET A 1 -15.08 -5.62 -21.12
CA MET A 1 -13.87 -6.42 -21.40
C MET A 1 -13.18 -6.62 -20.06
N ALA A 2 -13.20 -7.85 -19.51
CA ALA A 2 -12.39 -8.16 -18.34
C ALA A 2 -10.96 -8.34 -18.84
N GLY A 3 -10.23 -7.23 -18.99
CA GLY A 3 -8.80 -7.28 -19.29
C GLY A 3 -8.13 -8.03 -18.14
N GLU A 4 -7.30 -9.02 -18.46
CA GLU A 4 -6.54 -9.76 -17.46
C GLU A 4 -5.81 -8.75 -16.56
N GLU A 5 -6.24 -8.65 -15.31
CA GLU A 5 -5.67 -7.69 -14.37
C GLU A 5 -4.22 -8.09 -14.13
N GLN A 6 -3.29 -7.29 -14.66
CA GLN A 6 -1.87 -7.58 -14.57
C GLN A 6 -1.49 -7.67 -13.10
N THR A 7 -0.90 -8.80 -12.69
CA THR A 7 -0.46 -8.98 -11.31
C THR A 7 1.01 -8.59 -11.19
N VAL A 8 1.32 -7.77 -10.17
CA VAL A 8 2.68 -7.34 -9.83
C VAL A 8 3.14 -8.08 -8.60
N LEU A 9 4.39 -8.55 -8.63
CA LEU A 9 4.98 -9.30 -7.54
C LEU A 9 5.93 -8.38 -6.77
N VAL A 10 5.51 -7.94 -5.60
CA VAL A 10 6.32 -7.09 -4.72
C VAL A 10 7.10 -7.99 -3.77
N ARG A 11 8.43 -7.87 -3.77
CA ARG A 11 9.33 -8.66 -2.94
C ARG A 11 9.94 -7.79 -1.86
N CYS A 12 9.78 -8.22 -0.62
CA CYS A 12 10.46 -7.62 0.53
C CYS A 12 11.86 -8.22 0.70
N ALA A 13 12.70 -7.49 1.44
CA ALA A 13 14.05 -7.93 1.79
C ALA A 13 14.06 -9.18 2.70
N ASP A 14 12.96 -9.46 3.39
CA ASP A 14 12.74 -10.69 4.18
C ASP A 14 12.31 -11.89 3.32
N LEU A 15 12.41 -11.77 1.99
CA LEU A 15 11.99 -12.75 0.98
C LEU A 15 10.47 -12.96 0.89
N ALA A 16 9.65 -12.21 1.64
CA ALA A 16 8.21 -12.23 1.48
C ALA A 16 7.83 -11.73 0.07
N LYS A 17 6.81 -12.36 -0.51
CA LYS A 17 6.32 -12.08 -1.86
C LYS A 17 4.83 -11.81 -1.80
N PHE A 18 4.41 -10.70 -2.37
CA PHE A 18 3.02 -10.32 -2.43
C PHE A 18 2.61 -10.15 -3.89
N ALA A 19 1.64 -10.95 -4.31
CA ALA A 19 0.99 -10.80 -5.61
C ALA A 19 -0.13 -9.78 -5.45
N VAL A 20 0.01 -8.63 -6.10
CA VAL A 20 -0.92 -7.50 -5.98
C VAL A 20 -1.41 -7.12 -7.37
N PRO A 21 -2.72 -6.88 -7.56
CA PRO A 21 -3.22 -6.29 -8.80
C PRO A 21 -2.50 -5.00 -9.18
N ALA A 22 -2.13 -4.82 -10.45
CA ALA A 22 -1.45 -3.62 -10.93
C ALA A 22 -2.30 -2.36 -10.73
N SER A 23 -3.62 -2.48 -10.86
CA SER A 23 -4.60 -1.42 -10.56
C SER A 23 -4.41 -0.85 -9.14
N VAL A 24 -4.22 -1.74 -8.18
CA VAL A 24 -4.01 -1.43 -6.75
C VAL A 24 -2.56 -0.99 -6.50
N ALA A 25 -1.59 -1.68 -7.08
CA ALA A 25 -0.16 -1.46 -6.84
C ALA A 25 0.37 -0.15 -7.44
N ARG A 26 -0.29 0.41 -8.46
CA ARG A 26 0.05 1.71 -9.08
C ARG A 26 -0.02 2.90 -8.11
N ARG A 27 -0.70 2.76 -6.96
CA ARG A 27 -0.69 3.79 -5.91
C ARG A 27 0.69 3.98 -5.30
N ALA A 28 1.48 2.91 -5.22
CA ALA A 28 2.86 3.00 -4.79
C ALA A 28 3.71 3.57 -5.93
N GLY A 29 4.29 4.75 -5.74
CA GLY A 29 5.10 5.42 -6.77
C GLY A 29 6.26 4.59 -7.29
N SER A 30 6.93 3.84 -6.40
CA SER A 30 8.00 2.90 -6.75
C SER A 30 7.52 1.74 -7.64
N VAL A 31 6.33 1.19 -7.36
CA VAL A 31 5.73 0.12 -8.15
C VAL A 31 5.20 0.66 -9.47
N ALA A 32 4.61 1.84 -9.48
CA ALA A 32 4.19 2.52 -10.71
C ALA A 32 5.37 2.74 -11.65
N ALA A 33 6.50 3.27 -11.15
CA ALA A 33 7.70 3.46 -11.96
C ALA A 33 8.24 2.14 -12.54
N ALA A 34 8.22 1.06 -11.76
CA ALA A 34 8.63 -0.26 -12.22
C ALA A 34 7.67 -0.82 -13.30
N LEU A 35 6.36 -0.63 -13.13
CA LEU A 35 5.35 -1.01 -14.11
C LEU A 35 5.52 -0.25 -15.43
N GLU A 36 5.79 1.06 -15.39
CA GLU A 36 6.09 1.88 -16.57
C GLU A 36 7.37 1.41 -17.28
N ALA A 37 8.35 0.89 -16.53
CA ALA A 37 9.54 0.25 -17.07
C ALA A 37 9.29 -1.18 -17.61
N GLY A 38 8.04 -1.67 -17.59
CA GLY A 38 7.67 -3.02 -18.04
C GLY A 38 8.05 -4.13 -17.06
N GLN A 39 8.36 -3.81 -15.81
CA GLN A 39 8.71 -4.78 -14.78
C GLN A 39 7.45 -5.30 -14.09
N SER A 40 7.37 -6.62 -13.95
CA SER A 40 6.30 -7.30 -13.19
C SER A 40 6.71 -7.71 -11.78
N VAL A 41 7.99 -7.52 -11.43
CA VAL A 41 8.55 -7.82 -10.12
C VAL A 41 9.22 -6.56 -9.57
N VAL A 42 8.82 -6.12 -8.38
CA VAL A 42 9.35 -4.94 -7.72
C VAL A 42 10.06 -5.36 -6.44
N GLU A 43 11.36 -5.08 -6.36
CA GLU A 43 12.15 -5.37 -5.17
C GLU A 43 12.18 -4.14 -4.26
N LEU A 44 11.66 -4.28 -3.04
CA LEU A 44 11.67 -3.21 -2.06
C LEU A 44 13.03 -3.14 -1.34
N PRO A 45 13.47 -1.93 -0.95
CA PRO A 45 14.72 -1.74 -0.22
C PRO A 45 14.71 -2.47 1.14
N ARG A 46 15.91 -2.72 1.67
CA ARG A 46 16.09 -3.26 3.03
C ARG A 46 15.49 -2.29 4.05
N GLY A 47 14.52 -2.75 4.83
CA GLY A 47 13.83 -1.92 5.83
C GLY A 47 12.31 -2.05 5.78
N VAL A 48 11.73 -2.50 4.67
CA VAL A 48 10.29 -2.81 4.59
C VAL A 48 10.06 -4.23 5.09
N SER A 49 9.37 -4.36 6.22
CA SER A 49 8.92 -5.66 6.74
C SER A 49 7.79 -6.21 5.88
N GLY A 50 7.71 -7.53 5.73
CA GLY A 50 6.56 -8.17 5.07
C GLY A 50 5.24 -7.86 5.75
N LYS A 51 5.25 -7.55 7.05
CA LYS A 51 4.07 -7.06 7.80
C LYS A 51 3.63 -5.68 7.33
N GLY A 52 4.54 -4.71 7.24
CA GLY A 52 4.23 -3.37 6.73
C GLY A 52 3.71 -3.41 5.30
N LEU A 53 4.31 -4.24 4.44
CA LEU A 53 3.81 -4.44 3.08
C LEU A 53 2.44 -5.11 3.05
N ALA A 54 2.20 -6.15 3.86
CA ALA A 54 0.89 -6.79 3.96
C ALA A 54 -0.21 -5.78 4.36
N THR A 55 0.08 -4.92 5.35
CA THR A 55 -0.82 -3.85 5.78
C THR A 55 -1.07 -2.83 4.67
N ALA A 56 -0.03 -2.43 3.91
CA ALA A 56 -0.18 -1.51 2.79
C ALA A 56 -1.05 -2.10 1.67
N VAL A 57 -0.83 -3.37 1.33
CA VAL A 57 -1.66 -4.08 0.34
C VAL A 57 -3.11 -4.18 0.79
N ALA A 58 -3.35 -4.52 2.06
CA ALA A 58 -4.68 -4.56 2.63
C ALA A 58 -5.37 -3.19 2.59
N TYR A 59 -4.65 -2.12 2.92
CA TYR A 59 -5.14 -0.75 2.78
C TYR A 59 -5.55 -0.45 1.33
N TYR A 60 -4.68 -0.71 0.36
CA TYR A 60 -4.96 -0.38 -1.04
C TYR A 60 -6.17 -1.14 -1.59
N GLN A 61 -6.30 -2.43 -1.26
CA GLN A 61 -7.46 -3.24 -1.65
C GLN A 61 -8.74 -2.71 -1.02
N ALA A 62 -8.75 -2.53 0.30
CA ALA A 62 -9.92 -2.04 1.01
C ALA A 62 -10.32 -0.62 0.57
N ARG A 63 -9.33 0.23 0.27
CA ARG A 63 -9.55 1.58 -0.24
C ARG A 63 -10.17 1.59 -1.63
N ALA A 64 -9.68 0.73 -2.53
CA ALA A 64 -10.23 0.58 -3.87
C ALA A 64 -11.67 0.04 -3.83
N GLU A 65 -11.95 -0.91 -2.94
CA GLU A 65 -13.32 -1.40 -2.74
C GLU A 65 -14.24 -0.33 -2.14
N ALA A 66 -13.77 0.45 -1.17
CA ALA A 66 -14.53 1.54 -0.57
C ALA A 66 -14.88 2.61 -1.61
N GLU A 67 -13.92 2.97 -2.48
CA GLU A 67 -14.14 3.88 -3.60
C GLU A 67 -15.16 3.33 -4.61
N ALA A 68 -15.07 2.05 -4.95
CA ALA A 68 -16.05 1.39 -5.83
C ALA A 68 -17.47 1.37 -5.25
N ARG A 69 -17.61 1.41 -3.91
CA ARG A 69 -18.88 1.51 -3.18
C ARG A 69 -19.33 2.97 -2.95
N GLY A 70 -18.55 3.96 -3.40
CA GLY A 70 -18.87 5.38 -3.22
C GLY A 70 -18.66 5.91 -1.81
N ALA A 71 -17.82 5.26 -0.99
CA ALA A 71 -17.52 5.70 0.37
C ALA A 71 -16.69 7.00 0.38
N ASP A 72 -16.87 7.82 1.42
CA ASP A 72 -16.01 8.97 1.65
C ASP A 72 -14.59 8.51 1.96
N GLY A 73 -13.64 9.13 1.27
CA GLY A 73 -12.26 8.75 1.37
C GLY A 73 -11.61 9.08 2.70
N GLY A 74 -11.87 10.28 3.22
CA GLY A 74 -11.28 10.72 4.47
C GLY A 74 -11.83 9.97 5.67
N GLU A 75 -13.12 9.61 5.63
CA GLU A 75 -13.75 8.78 6.66
C GLU A 75 -13.13 7.38 6.70
N PHE A 76 -13.03 6.71 5.55
CA PHE A 76 -12.39 5.40 5.45
C PHE A 76 -10.93 5.44 5.93
N ASP A 77 -10.16 6.42 5.45
CA ASP A 77 -8.75 6.55 5.81
C ASP A 77 -8.59 6.77 7.32
N GLY A 78 -9.47 7.57 7.93
CA GLY A 78 -9.50 7.79 9.38
C GLY A 78 -9.86 6.54 10.18
N GLU A 79 -10.86 5.77 9.75
CA GLU A 79 -11.23 4.50 10.40
C GLU A 79 -10.13 3.44 10.28
N PHE A 80 -9.53 3.34 9.09
CA PHE A 80 -8.44 2.40 8.83
C PHE A 80 -7.27 2.65 9.80
N VAL A 81 -6.80 3.90 9.90
CA VAL A 81 -5.69 4.24 10.79
C VAL A 81 -6.05 4.02 12.26
N ARG A 82 -7.27 4.36 12.69
CA ARG A 82 -7.74 4.12 14.06
C ARG A 82 -7.82 2.64 14.42
N GLY A 83 -8.05 1.77 13.45
CA GLY A 83 -8.09 0.32 13.62
C GLY A 83 -6.71 -0.33 13.75
N LEU A 84 -5.62 0.38 13.46
CA LEU A 84 -4.27 -0.17 13.53
C LEU A 84 -3.74 -0.19 14.96
N THR A 85 -3.04 -1.27 15.30
CA THR A 85 -2.14 -1.28 16.47
C THR A 85 -0.97 -0.32 16.24
N HIS A 86 -0.35 0.18 17.31
CA HIS A 86 0.82 1.06 17.23
C HIS A 86 1.96 0.48 16.38
N ASP A 87 2.29 -0.80 16.57
CA ASP A 87 3.36 -1.47 15.81
C ASP A 87 3.01 -1.56 14.31
N ALA A 88 1.77 -1.91 13.99
CA ALA A 88 1.29 -1.96 12.60
C ALA A 88 1.29 -0.58 11.93
N ALA A 89 0.99 0.49 12.68
CA ALA A 89 1.08 1.86 12.21
C ALA A 89 2.54 2.25 11.89
N ILE A 90 3.49 1.92 12.78
CA ILE A 90 4.92 2.16 12.52
C ILE A 90 5.39 1.39 11.28
N ASP A 91 5.09 0.10 11.20
CA ASP A 91 5.42 -0.75 10.05
C ASP A 91 4.85 -0.17 8.75
N LEU A 92 3.62 0.36 8.78
CA LEU A 92 2.96 0.96 7.62
C LEU A 92 3.59 2.30 7.22
N ILE A 93 3.97 3.15 8.17
CA ILE A 93 4.66 4.43 7.90
C ILE A 93 5.99 4.16 7.19
N TYR A 94 6.78 3.19 7.67
CA TYR A 94 8.03 2.80 7.02
C TYR A 94 7.79 2.24 5.62
N ALA A 95 6.79 1.38 5.45
CA ALA A 95 6.43 0.85 4.14
C ALA A 95 6.01 1.97 3.17
N ALA A 96 5.15 2.89 3.61
CA ALA A 96 4.64 4.00 2.79
C ALA A 96 5.76 4.90 2.27
N HIS A 97 6.71 5.26 3.15
CA HIS A 97 7.89 6.06 2.79
C HIS A 97 8.72 5.36 1.70
N HIS A 98 8.98 4.06 1.83
CA HIS A 98 9.76 3.32 0.84
C HIS A 98 9.00 2.99 -0.44
N LEU A 99 7.68 2.88 -0.36
CA LEU A 99 6.81 2.71 -1.53
C LEU A 99 6.68 4.00 -2.35
N GLY A 100 7.03 5.15 -1.78
CA GLY A 100 6.86 6.47 -2.40
C GLY A 100 5.40 6.89 -2.45
N ASP A 101 4.58 6.44 -1.51
CA ASP A 101 3.16 6.80 -1.41
C ASP A 101 2.98 7.88 -0.34
N GLU A 102 3.10 9.14 -0.77
CA GLU A 102 2.93 10.29 0.12
C GLU A 102 1.51 10.39 0.68
N ALA A 103 0.49 9.94 -0.06
CA ALA A 103 -0.89 9.98 0.42
C ALA A 103 -1.08 9.03 1.61
N LEU A 104 -0.57 7.81 1.50
CA LEU A 104 -0.57 6.82 2.58
C LEU A 104 0.29 7.30 3.77
N PHE A 105 1.45 7.89 3.51
CA PHE A 105 2.32 8.44 4.57
C PHE A 105 1.62 9.59 5.31
N ASN A 106 0.95 10.48 4.59
CA ASN A 106 0.29 11.65 5.15
C ASN A 106 -0.96 11.32 5.99
N LEU A 107 -1.50 10.11 5.90
CA LEU A 107 -2.55 9.65 6.83
C LEU A 107 -2.08 9.73 8.29
N PHE A 108 -0.78 9.57 8.51
CA PHE A 108 -0.18 9.58 9.85
C PHE A 108 0.35 10.97 10.25
N ALA A 109 0.58 11.88 9.31
CA ALA A 109 1.04 13.24 9.58
C ALA A 109 -0.01 14.09 10.33
N GLY A 110 -1.30 13.80 10.14
CA GLY A 110 -2.41 14.44 10.84
C GLY A 110 -2.91 13.68 12.08
N TYR A 111 -2.34 12.51 12.39
CA TYR A 111 -2.81 11.66 13.49
C TYR A 111 -2.33 12.20 14.84
N ARG A 112 -3.06 13.19 15.39
CA ARG A 112 -2.99 13.50 16.83
C ARG A 112 -3.73 12.39 17.56
N ALA A 113 -2.99 11.59 18.33
CA ALA A 113 -3.60 10.77 19.37
C ALA A 113 -4.46 11.70 20.24
N ASN A 114 -5.77 11.51 20.17
CA ASN A 114 -6.72 12.11 21.10
C ASN A 114 -6.73 11.28 22.38
#